data_AF-A0A4W5QXF1-F1
#
_entry.id   AF-A0A4W5QXF1-F1
#
_cell.length_a   1.000
_cell.length_b   1.000
_cell.length_c   1.000
_cell.angle_alpha   90.00
_cell.angle_beta   90.00
_cell.angle_gamma   90.00
#
_symmetry.space_group_name_H-M   'P 1'
#
loop_
_entity.id
_entity.type
_entity.pdbx_description
1 polymer ?
#
loop_
_entity_poly.entity_id
_entity_poly.type
_entity_poly.pdbx_seq_one_letter_code
_entity_poly.pdbx_strand_id
1 'polypeptide(L)'
;MGGDITKQNAPVFFPTSLYRHIDDAEFEDKVRFLKETIFQITELFDGNMKSVAWDKKNLDNFLKILECQFENLNSCVSSAMKPERRLKLYFQEVE
;
A
#
# COMPACT_ATOMS: atom_id res chain seq x y z
N MET A 1 15.24 -5.50 1.01
CA MET A 1 15.56 -4.11 1.39
C MET A 1 16.17 -4.01 2.79
N GLY A 2 15.55 -4.59 3.84
CA GLY A 2 16.04 -4.45 5.22
C GLY A 2 16.71 -5.68 5.87
N GLY A 3 16.83 -6.81 5.18
CA GLY A 3 17.38 -8.03 5.78
C GLY A 3 16.35 -8.72 6.68
N ASP A 4 16.73 -9.02 7.92
CA ASP A 4 15.90 -9.74 8.89
C ASP A 4 14.68 -8.93 9.34
N ILE A 5 13.56 -9.63 9.55
CA ILE A 5 12.32 -9.02 10.06
C ILE A 5 12.41 -8.89 11.59
N THR A 6 12.02 -7.73 12.11
CA THR A 6 11.97 -7.50 13.57
C THR A 6 11.01 -8.46 14.26
N LYS A 7 11.37 -8.90 15.47
CA LYS A 7 10.50 -9.70 16.35
C LYS A 7 9.61 -8.83 17.24
N GLN A 8 9.77 -7.51 17.17
CA GLN A 8 8.91 -6.58 17.90
C GLN A 8 7.51 -6.61 17.29
N ASN A 9 6.49 -6.52 18.16
CA ASN A 9 5.12 -6.41 17.69
C ASN A 9 4.91 -5.06 17.01
N ALA A 10 4.16 -5.05 15.91
CA ALA A 10 3.73 -3.82 15.29
C ALA A 10 2.79 -3.06 16.25
N PRO A 11 2.93 -1.73 16.38
CA PRO A 11 2.05 -0.92 17.22
C PRO A 11 0.63 -0.81 16.65
N VAL A 12 0.47 -1.06 15.35
CA VAL A 12 -0.80 -1.02 14.63
C VAL A 12 -1.18 -2.42 14.17
N PHE A 13 -2.45 -2.77 14.32
CA PHE A 13 -2.98 -4.05 13.85
C PHE A 13 -3.27 -4.01 12.34
N PHE A 14 -2.83 -5.04 11.62
CA PHE A 14 -3.18 -5.19 10.21
C PHE A 14 -4.70 -5.27 10.04
N PRO A 15 -5.31 -4.60 9.03
CA PRO A 15 -6.75 -4.48 8.90
C PRO A 15 -7.34 -5.73 8.23
N THR A 16 -7.16 -6.91 8.85
CA THR A 16 -7.59 -8.21 8.30
C THR A 16 -9.07 -8.24 7.95
N SER A 17 -9.91 -7.58 8.76
CA SER A 17 -11.35 -7.51 8.48
C SER A 17 -11.62 -6.79 7.15
N LEU A 18 -10.89 -5.71 6.86
CA LEU A 18 -11.06 -4.96 5.61
C LEU A 18 -10.69 -5.82 4.39
N TYR A 19 -9.57 -6.53 4.44
CA TYR A 19 -9.17 -7.45 3.37
C TYR A 19 -10.21 -8.55 3.12
N ARG A 20 -10.77 -9.15 4.18
CA ARG A 20 -11.84 -10.15 4.03
C ARG A 20 -13.09 -9.60 3.34
N HIS A 21 -13.46 -8.34 3.60
CA HIS A 21 -14.63 -7.75 2.91
C HIS A 21 -14.38 -7.56 1.41
N ILE A 22 -13.13 -7.32 1.02
CA ILE A 22 -12.75 -7.12 -0.38
C ILE A 22 -12.64 -8.45 -1.12
N ASP A 23 -12.30 -9.55 -0.44
CA ASP A 23 -12.25 -10.89 -1.04
C ASP A 23 -13.59 -11.29 -1.68
N ASP A 24 -14.70 -10.88 -1.07
CA ASP A 24 -16.07 -11.14 -1.56
C ASP A 24 -16.63 -10.02 -2.44
N ALA A 25 -15.88 -8.93 -2.66
CA ALA A 25 -16.36 -7.77 -3.44
C ALA A 25 -16.30 -8.00 -4.95
N GLU A 26 -16.98 -7.12 -5.68
CA GLU A 26 -16.96 -7.07 -7.14
C GLU A 26 -15.57 -6.75 -7.69
N PHE A 27 -15.33 -7.11 -8.94
CA PHE A 27 -14.04 -6.92 -9.60
C PHE A 27 -13.54 -5.47 -9.53
N GLU A 28 -14.40 -4.50 -9.85
CA GLU A 28 -14.02 -3.09 -9.82
C GLU A 28 -13.62 -2.62 -8.42
N ASP A 29 -14.31 -3.10 -7.39
CA ASP A 29 -14.00 -2.77 -5.99
C ASP A 29 -12.66 -3.35 -5.56
N LYS A 30 -12.32 -4.57 -6.00
CA LYS A 30 -11.01 -5.21 -5.77
C LYS A 30 -9.88 -4.44 -6.44
N VAL A 31 -10.05 -4.09 -7.72
CA VAL A 31 -9.05 -3.32 -8.48
C VAL A 31 -8.83 -1.94 -7.83
N ARG A 32 -9.93 -1.27 -7.44
CA ARG A 32 -9.87 0.00 -6.72
C ARG A 32 -9.14 -0.12 -5.38
N PHE A 33 -9.46 -1.15 -4.60
CA PHE A 33 -8.82 -1.41 -3.31
C PHE A 33 -7.31 -1.63 -3.47
N LEU A 34 -6.91 -2.42 -4.47
CA LEU A 34 -5.50 -2.67 -4.77
C LEU A 34 -4.78 -1.38 -5.20
N LYS A 35 -5.39 -0.58 -6.08
CA LYS A 35 -4.86 0.71 -6.53
C LYS A 35 -4.63 1.66 -5.34
N GLU A 36 -5.61 1.80 -4.46
CA GLU A 36 -5.49 2.65 -3.26
C GLU A 36 -4.42 2.12 -2.31
N THR A 37 -4.34 0.79 -2.12
CA THR A 37 -3.30 0.18 -1.27
C THR A 37 -1.90 0.48 -1.79
N ILE A 38 -1.68 0.35 -3.10
CA ILE A 38 -0.39 0.66 -3.72
C ILE A 38 -0.04 2.13 -3.53
N PHE A 39 -0.99 3.04 -3.74
CA PHE A 39 -0.78 4.47 -3.52
C PHE A 39 -0.34 4.77 -2.08
N GLN A 40 -1.05 4.25 -1.08
CA GLN A 40 -0.71 4.47 0.33
C GLN A 40 0.65 3.86 0.71
N ILE A 41 1.03 2.70 0.16
CA ILE A 41 2.37 2.13 0.37
C ILE A 41 3.44 3.02 -0.26
N THR A 42 3.23 3.55 -1.46
CA THR A 42 4.20 4.45 -2.10
C THR A 42 4.42 5.71 -1.26
N GLU A 43 3.35 6.35 -0.79
CA GLU A 43 3.43 7.55 0.08
C GLU A 43 4.16 7.25 1.39
N LEU A 44 3.84 6.12 2.04
CA LEU A 44 4.52 5.68 3.26
C LEU A 44 6.04 5.52 3.04
N PHE A 45 6.42 5.06 1.85
CA PHE A 45 7.82 4.82 1.52
C PHE A 45 8.57 6.06 0.99
N ASP A 46 7.85 7.12 0.58
CA ASP A 46 8.42 8.42 0.18
C ASP A 46 8.73 9.33 1.39
N GLY A 47 8.24 8.96 2.59
CA GLY A 47 8.55 9.61 3.86
C GLY A 47 10.04 9.56 4.26
N ASN A 48 10.39 10.12 5.42
CA ASN A 48 11.79 10.33 5.85
C ASN A 48 12.56 9.01 6.15
N MET A 49 13.00 8.33 5.09
CA MET A 49 13.78 7.08 5.07
C MET A 49 15.24 7.25 5.52
N LYS A 50 15.64 8.45 5.98
CA LYS A 50 17.04 8.74 6.37
C LYS A 50 17.50 7.94 7.60
N SER A 51 16.58 7.39 8.39
CA SER A 51 16.86 6.64 9.62
C SER A 51 17.00 5.12 9.42
N VAL A 52 16.63 4.57 8.25
CA VAL A 52 16.61 3.12 8.01
C VAL A 52 17.81 2.65 7.18
N ALA A 53 18.36 1.48 7.53
CA ALA A 53 19.53 0.89 6.86
C ALA A 53 19.16 0.08 5.60
N TRP A 54 18.09 0.45 4.90
CA TRP A 54 17.62 -0.30 3.74
C TRP A 54 18.52 -0.09 2.52
N ASP A 55 18.69 -1.15 1.72
CA ASP A 55 19.40 -1.05 0.45
C ASP A 55 18.63 -0.15 -0.53
N LYS A 56 19.21 1.01 -0.85
CA LYS A 56 18.58 2.05 -1.68
C LYS A 56 18.20 1.53 -3.07
N LYS A 57 19.05 0.73 -3.71
CA LYS A 57 18.77 0.20 -5.05
C LYS A 57 17.52 -0.68 -5.04
N ASN A 58 17.38 -1.53 -4.03
CA ASN A 58 16.19 -2.36 -3.88
C ASN A 58 14.94 -1.55 -3.52
N LEU A 59 15.09 -0.46 -2.76
CA LEU A 59 14.00 0.49 -2.48
C LEU A 59 13.52 1.20 -3.75
N ASP A 60 14.43 1.77 -4.51
CA ASP A 60 14.12 2.45 -5.79
C ASP A 60 13.44 1.47 -6.77
N ASN A 61 13.94 0.23 -6.85
CA ASN A 61 13.32 -0.82 -7.66
C ASN A 61 11.91 -1.20 -7.17
N PHE A 62 11.71 -1.30 -5.85
CA PHE A 62 10.41 -1.60 -5.26
C PHE A 62 9.38 -0.51 -5.58
N LEU A 63 9.74 0.76 -5.36
CA LEU A 63 8.90 1.91 -5.68
C LEU A 63 8.55 1.96 -7.17
N LYS A 64 9.53 1.70 -8.05
CA LYS A 64 9.30 1.63 -9.50
C LYS A 64 8.30 0.53 -9.90
N ILE A 65 8.37 -0.64 -9.24
CA ILE A 65 7.40 -1.72 -9.49
C ILE A 65 6.00 -1.30 -9.04
N LEU A 66 5.87 -0.67 -7.88
CA LEU A 66 4.59 -0.17 -7.37
C LEU A 66 4.00 0.89 -8.29
N GLU A 67 4.80 1.85 -8.76
CA GLU A 67 4.38 2.88 -9.72
C GLU A 67 3.86 2.24 -11.02
N CYS A 68 4.59 1.28 -11.60
CA CYS A 68 4.12 0.56 -12.79
C CYS A 68 2.81 -0.21 -12.53
N GLN A 69 2.66 -0.86 -11.37
CA GLN A 69 1.42 -1.55 -11.02
C GLN A 69 0.25 -0.57 -10.86
N PHE A 70 0.50 0.58 -10.23
CA PHE A 70 -0.50 1.62 -10.04
C PHE A 70 -1.01 2.15 -11.39
N GLU A 71 -0.13 2.50 -12.32
CA GLU A 71 -0.51 3.01 -13.64
C GLU A 71 -1.32 1.97 -14.45
N ASN A 72 -0.91 0.70 -14.39
CA ASN A 72 -1.65 -0.37 -15.07
C ASN A 72 -3.06 -0.53 -14.50
N LEU A 73 -3.22 -0.49 -13.17
CA LEU A 73 -4.53 -0.59 -12.52
C LEU A 73 -5.38 0.66 -12.76
N ASN A 74 -4.75 1.84 -12.87
CA ASN A 74 -5.42 3.10 -13.15
C ASN A 74 -6.16 3.05 -14.50
N SER A 75 -5.64 2.30 -15.47
CA SER A 75 -6.31 2.08 -16.76
C SER A 75 -7.59 1.24 -16.67
N CYS A 76 -7.75 0.44 -15.61
CA CYS A 76 -8.89 -0.46 -15.40
C CYS A 76 -10.03 0.17 -14.58
N VAL A 77 -9.83 1.36 -14.01
CA VAL A 77 -10.77 1.97 -13.04
C VAL A 77 -11.31 3.29 -13.57
N SER A 78 -12.63 3.47 -13.48
CA SER A 78 -13.26 4.75 -13.81
C SER A 78 -12.81 5.87 -12.86
N SER A 79 -12.54 7.05 -13.40
CA SER A 79 -12.17 8.25 -12.62
C SER A 79 -13.26 8.70 -11.63
N ALA A 80 -14.48 8.19 -11.75
CA ALA A 80 -15.60 8.52 -10.86
C ALA A 80 -15.62 7.69 -9.55
N MET A 81 -14.77 6.67 -9.41
CA MET A 81 -14.79 5.82 -8.20
C MET A 81 -14.19 6.53 -6.99
N LYS A 82 -14.91 6.51 -5.87
CA LYS A 82 -14.45 7.07 -4.60
C LYS A 82 -13.42 6.15 -3.94
N PRO A 83 -12.33 6.70 -3.35
CA PRO A 83 -11.28 5.92 -2.68
C PRO A 83 -11.78 5.24 -1.39
N GLU A 84 -11.12 4.16 -1.00
CA GLU A 84 -11.42 3.40 0.22
C GLU A 84 -10.87 4.13 1.45
N ARG A 85 -11.75 4.86 2.16
CA ARG A 85 -11.37 5.70 3.30
C ARG A 85 -10.79 4.90 4.46
N ARG A 86 -11.21 3.65 4.65
CA ARG A 86 -10.71 2.79 5.75
C ARG A 86 -9.25 2.43 5.57
N LEU A 87 -8.80 2.26 4.32
CA LEU A 87 -7.39 2.05 3.99
C LEU A 87 -6.56 3.27 4.41
N LYS A 88 -7.00 4.47 4.00
CA LYS A 88 -6.29 5.71 4.37
C LYS A 88 -6.14 5.87 5.88
N LEU A 89 -7.21 5.61 6.65
CA LEU A 89 -7.16 5.69 8.12
C LEU A 89 -6.13 4.71 8.71
N TYR A 90 -6.06 3.49 8.19
CA TYR A 90 -5.05 2.52 8.63
C TYR A 90 -3.62 3.00 8.38
N PHE A 91 -3.32 3.53 7.19
CA PHE A 91 -1.97 4.03 6.88
C PHE A 91 -1.58 5.26 7.71
N GLN A 92 -2.54 6.10 8.09
CA GLN A 92 -2.32 7.21 9.03
C GLN A 92 -1.96 6.76 10.45
N GLU A 93 -2.33 5.54 10.85
CA GLU A 93 -1.89 4.99 12.15
C GLU A 93 -0.46 4.44 12.08
N VAL A 94 0.03 4.11 10.87
CA VAL A 94 1.35 3.51 10.62
C VAL A 94 2.46 4.57 10.50
N GLU A 95 2.14 5.76 9.99
CA GLU A 95 3.03 6.94 9.93
C GLU A 95 3.36 7.51 11.32
#